data_AF-A0AA38LJL9-F1
#
_entry.id   AF-A0AA38LJL9-F1
#
_cell.length_a   1.000
_cell.length_b   1.000
_cell.length_c   1.000
_cell.angle_alpha   90.00
_cell.angle_beta   90.00
_cell.angle_gamma   90.00
#
_symmetry.space_group_name_H-M   'P 1'
#
loop_
_entity.id
_entity.type
_entity.pdbx_description
1 polymer ?
#
loop_
_entity_poly.entity_id
_entity_poly.type
_entity_poly.pdbx_seq_one_letter_code
_entity_poly.pdbx_strand_id
1 'polypeptide(L)'
;SRLTFLTENAKYSRELEAAVDVVQRACRICVEVQKQLFSKDRGILEKGDRTPVTVADFGVQALISMELGSLFPSIPLVAEEDSSQLLLDLENSQQNGASNSLVGAVMNAVSDSMSPQAEPLNYNQILTAIDRGGQEMNSEEKPATYW
;
A
#
# COMPACT_ATOMS: atom_id res chain seq x y z
N SER A 1 -15.88 12.62 -11.75
CA SER A 1 -15.48 14.05 -11.85
C SER A 1 -14.12 14.08 -12.51
N ARG A 2 -13.99 14.57 -13.76
CA ARG A 2 -12.66 14.78 -14.37
C ARG A 2 -12.17 16.15 -13.91
N LEU A 3 -10.94 16.25 -13.45
CA LEU A 3 -10.27 17.50 -13.06
C LEU A 3 -9.93 18.33 -14.31
N THR A 4 -10.92 18.66 -15.12
CA THR A 4 -10.77 19.37 -16.41
C THR A 4 -10.16 20.76 -16.28
N PHE A 5 -10.06 21.32 -15.06
CA PHE A 5 -9.51 22.66 -14.84
C PHE A 5 -7.97 22.70 -14.75
N LEU A 6 -7.27 21.56 -14.65
CA LEU A 6 -5.82 21.51 -14.39
C LEU A 6 -4.97 20.95 -15.54
N THR A 7 -5.57 20.41 -16.60
CA THR A 7 -4.92 19.32 -17.35
C THR A 7 -4.33 19.67 -18.72
N GLU A 8 -4.65 20.81 -19.35
CA GLU A 8 -4.19 21.03 -20.73
C GLU A 8 -2.74 21.55 -20.86
N ASN A 9 -2.09 22.06 -19.80
CA ASN A 9 -0.72 22.60 -19.89
C ASN A 9 0.15 22.46 -18.62
N ALA A 10 -0.30 21.75 -17.58
CA ALA A 10 0.50 21.59 -16.37
C ALA A 10 1.60 20.53 -16.56
N LYS A 11 2.84 20.86 -16.17
CA LYS A 11 4.05 20.01 -16.30
C LYS A 11 3.90 18.59 -15.74
N TYR A 12 2.97 18.37 -14.80
CA TYR A 12 2.74 17.09 -14.11
C TYR A 12 1.27 16.64 -14.16
N SER A 13 0.54 17.00 -15.23
CA SER A 13 -0.89 16.66 -15.34
C SER A 13 -1.14 15.15 -15.30
N ARG A 14 -0.28 14.36 -15.94
CA ARG A 14 -0.38 12.89 -15.98
C ARG A 14 -0.14 12.27 -14.59
N GLU A 15 0.88 12.73 -13.88
CA GLU A 15 1.20 12.29 -12.52
C GLU A 15 0.09 12.65 -11.55
N LEU A 16 -0.46 13.87 -11.66
CA LEU A 16 -1.59 14.32 -10.84
C LEU A 16 -2.84 13.47 -11.08
N GLU A 17 -3.21 13.22 -12.34
CA GLU A 17 -4.36 12.37 -12.68
C GLU A 17 -4.21 10.96 -12.10
N ALA A 18 -3.04 10.36 -12.27
CA ALA A 18 -2.73 9.04 -11.72
C ALA A 18 -2.75 9.03 -10.19
N ALA A 19 -2.14 10.02 -9.54
CA ALA A 19 -2.13 10.12 -8.08
C ALA A 19 -3.55 10.25 -7.51
N VAL A 20 -4.39 11.09 -8.12
CA VAL A 20 -5.79 11.25 -7.71
C VAL A 20 -6.57 9.95 -7.87
N ASP A 21 -6.41 9.25 -9.00
CA ASP A 21 -7.04 7.95 -9.20
C ASP A 21 -6.63 6.96 -8.10
N VAL A 22 -5.33 6.76 -7.92
CA VAL A 22 -4.77 5.78 -6.98
C VAL A 22 -5.16 6.11 -5.54
N VAL A 23 -5.10 7.38 -5.12
CA VAL A 23 -5.53 7.82 -3.78
C VAL A 23 -7.02 7.56 -3.56
N GLN A 24 -7.89 7.78 -4.56
CA GLN A 24 -9.31 7.44 -4.44
C GLN A 24 -9.54 5.95 -4.22
N ARG A 25 -8.70 5.08 -4.78
CA ARG A 25 -8.76 3.62 -4.54
C ARG A 25 -8.18 3.27 -3.17
N ALA A 26 -7.09 3.91 -2.76
CA ALA A 26 -6.50 3.75 -1.43
C ALA A 26 -7.48 4.13 -0.31
N CYS A 27 -8.26 5.20 -0.48
CA CYS A 27 -9.32 5.54 0.49
C CYS A 27 -10.38 4.43 0.63
N ARG A 28 -10.64 3.64 -0.42
CA ARG A 28 -11.56 2.49 -0.33
C ARG A 28 -10.99 1.39 0.56
N ILE A 29 -9.68 1.14 0.52
CA ILE A 29 -9.01 0.22 1.46
C ILE A 29 -9.31 0.64 2.90
N CYS A 30 -9.08 1.91 3.25
CA CYS A 30 -9.33 2.41 4.61
C CYS A 30 -10.80 2.21 5.03
N VAL A 31 -11.74 2.51 4.14
CA VAL A 31 -13.18 2.37 4.41
C VAL A 31 -13.59 0.89 4.58
N GLU A 32 -13.09 -0.01 3.73
CA GLU A 32 -13.43 -1.43 3.83
C GLU A 32 -12.80 -2.09 5.05
N VAL A 33 -11.53 -1.80 5.35
CA VAL A 33 -10.87 -2.26 6.58
C VAL A 33 -11.62 -1.74 7.81
N GLN A 34 -12.04 -0.47 7.81
CA GLN A 34 -12.86 0.08 8.89
C GLN A 34 -14.21 -0.65 9.02
N LYS A 35 -14.91 -0.95 7.92
CA LYS A 35 -16.19 -1.68 7.95
C LYS A 35 -16.04 -3.10 8.52
N GLN A 36 -14.94 -3.78 8.20
CA GLN A 36 -14.66 -5.12 8.72
C GLN A 36 -14.53 -5.12 10.25
N LEU A 37 -14.12 -4.00 10.86
CA LEU A 37 -14.03 -3.87 12.32
C LEU A 37 -15.34 -3.82 13.05
N PHE A 38 -16.30 -3.13 12.44
CA PHE A 38 -17.63 -3.00 13.00
C PHE A 38 -18.52 -4.20 12.64
N SER A 39 -18.00 -5.13 11.84
CA SER A 39 -18.66 -6.38 11.48
C SER A 39 -18.43 -7.46 12.56
N LYS A 40 -19.39 -8.39 12.71
CA LYS A 40 -19.37 -9.42 13.77
C LYS A 40 -18.25 -10.46 13.61
N ASP A 41 -17.58 -10.51 12.47
CA ASP A 41 -16.47 -11.43 12.15
C ASP A 41 -15.11 -10.85 12.56
N ARG A 42 -14.97 -10.49 13.85
CA ARG A 42 -13.75 -9.89 14.41
C ARG A 42 -12.55 -10.84 14.49
N GLY A 43 -12.71 -12.11 14.14
CA GLY A 43 -11.70 -13.16 14.39
C GLY A 43 -10.34 -12.98 13.70
N ILE A 44 -10.27 -12.22 12.60
CA ILE A 44 -9.01 -11.90 11.90
C ILE A 44 -8.29 -10.70 12.55
N LEU A 45 -9.05 -9.77 13.14
CA LEU A 45 -8.57 -8.50 13.69
C LEU A 45 -8.43 -8.50 15.22
N GLU A 46 -8.93 -9.54 15.91
CA GLU A 46 -8.88 -9.66 17.38
C GLU A 46 -7.68 -10.45 17.93
N LYS A 47 -6.85 -11.09 17.09
CA LYS A 47 -5.67 -11.83 17.57
C LYS A 47 -4.39 -10.98 17.54
N GLY A 48 -4.05 -10.39 18.68
CA GLY A 48 -2.76 -9.71 18.95
C GLY A 48 -2.72 -8.24 18.54
N ASP A 49 -1.52 -7.66 18.45
CA ASP A 49 -1.25 -6.29 17.98
C ASP A 49 -1.58 -6.06 16.47
N ARG A 50 -2.38 -6.95 15.86
CA ARG A 50 -2.81 -6.90 14.46
C ARG A 50 -3.95 -5.90 14.30
N THR A 51 -3.61 -4.63 14.48
CA THR A 51 -4.63 -3.60 14.48
C THR A 51 -5.18 -3.39 13.07
N PRO A 52 -6.41 -2.89 12.98
CA PRO A 52 -7.05 -2.58 11.70
C PRO A 52 -6.37 -1.43 10.99
N VAL A 53 -5.80 -0.53 11.79
CA VAL A 53 -4.99 0.60 11.36
C VAL A 53 -3.80 0.04 10.57
N THR A 54 -3.08 -0.92 11.15
CA THR A 54 -1.96 -1.61 10.51
C THR A 54 -2.30 -2.22 9.14
N VAL A 55 -3.45 -2.90 8.99
CA VAL A 55 -3.86 -3.45 7.67
C VAL A 55 -4.11 -2.35 6.65
N ALA A 56 -4.74 -1.25 7.06
CA ALA A 56 -5.01 -0.13 6.18
C ALA A 56 -3.72 0.57 5.76
N ASP A 57 -2.79 0.81 6.69
CA ASP A 57 -1.53 1.52 6.42
C ASP A 57 -0.67 0.75 5.39
N PHE A 58 -0.42 -0.54 5.64
CA PHE A 58 0.30 -1.40 4.70
C PHE A 58 -0.43 -1.55 3.36
N GLY A 59 -1.76 -1.68 3.38
CA GLY A 59 -2.55 -1.83 2.16
C GLY A 59 -2.53 -0.58 1.28
N VAL A 60 -2.64 0.61 1.89
CA VAL A 60 -2.54 1.90 1.19
C VAL A 60 -1.16 2.05 0.56
N GLN A 61 -0.09 1.81 1.33
CA GLN A 61 1.27 1.92 0.82
C GLN A 61 1.54 0.92 -0.32
N ALA A 62 1.13 -0.35 -0.17
CA ALA A 62 1.28 -1.36 -1.21
C ALA A 62 0.57 -0.95 -2.51
N LEU A 63 -0.70 -0.52 -2.42
CA LEU A 63 -1.47 -0.10 -3.59
C LEU A 63 -0.82 1.10 -4.30
N ILE A 64 -0.46 2.14 -3.54
CA ILE A 64 0.19 3.34 -4.09
C ILE A 64 1.51 2.97 -4.77
N SER A 65 2.33 2.17 -4.10
CA SER A 65 3.62 1.74 -4.59
C SER A 65 3.53 0.96 -5.89
N MET A 66 2.59 0.01 -5.99
CA MET A 66 2.41 -0.81 -7.19
C MET A 66 1.88 0.00 -8.38
N GLU A 67 0.81 0.77 -8.18
CA GLU A 67 0.15 1.50 -9.27
C GLU A 67 1.04 2.64 -9.80
N LEU A 68 1.58 3.47 -8.90
CA LEU A 68 2.47 4.56 -9.33
C LEU A 68 3.83 4.05 -9.79
N GLY A 69 4.31 2.92 -9.27
CA GLY A 69 5.55 2.29 -9.74
C GLY A 69 5.47 1.71 -11.13
N SER A 70 4.31 1.14 -11.47
CA SER A 70 4.05 0.68 -12.82
C SER A 70 3.99 1.84 -13.82
N LEU A 71 3.33 2.96 -13.43
CA LEU A 71 3.13 4.12 -14.31
C LEU A 71 4.36 5.02 -14.44
N PHE A 72 5.14 5.16 -13.36
CA PHE A 72 6.27 6.09 -13.24
C PHE A 72 7.49 5.42 -12.56
N PRO A 73 8.11 4.42 -13.20
CA PRO A 73 9.18 3.62 -12.59
C PRO A 73 10.44 4.44 -12.24
N SER A 74 10.66 5.57 -12.90
CA SER A 74 11.80 6.48 -12.65
C SER A 74 11.58 7.42 -11.47
N ILE A 75 10.37 7.51 -10.92
CA ILE A 75 10.08 8.36 -9.75
C ILE A 75 10.27 7.50 -8.49
N PRO A 76 11.19 7.87 -7.58
CA PRO A 76 11.37 7.18 -6.32
C PRO A 76 10.14 7.36 -5.42
N LEU A 77 9.82 6.35 -4.63
CA LEU A 77 8.81 6.42 -3.58
C LEU A 77 9.53 6.61 -2.25
N VAL A 78 9.07 7.54 -1.44
CA VAL A 78 9.43 7.65 -0.02
C VAL A 78 8.17 7.30 0.76
N ALA A 79 8.25 6.31 1.64
CA ALA A 79 7.11 5.87 2.43
C ALA A 79 7.54 5.40 3.82
N GLU A 80 6.59 5.35 4.75
CA GLU A 80 6.84 5.12 6.18
C GLU A 80 7.02 3.64 6.52
N GLU A 81 6.21 2.77 5.91
CA GLU A 81 6.13 1.36 6.30
C GLU A 81 7.24 0.50 5.67
N ASP A 82 7.62 -0.57 6.37
CA ASP A 82 8.48 -1.64 5.85
C ASP A 82 7.86 -3.02 6.10
N SER A 83 8.26 -4.02 5.33
CA SER A 83 7.60 -5.33 5.33
C SER A 83 8.03 -6.26 6.47
N SER A 84 8.93 -5.84 7.36
CA SER A 84 9.50 -6.70 8.41
C SER A 84 8.44 -7.27 9.35
N GLN A 85 7.44 -6.45 9.73
CA GLN A 85 6.34 -6.93 10.58
C GLN A 85 5.49 -8.00 9.89
N LEU A 86 5.23 -7.84 8.58
CA LEU A 86 4.46 -8.80 7.79
C LEU A 86 5.21 -10.12 7.60
N LEU A 87 6.53 -10.05 7.39
CA LEU A 87 7.40 -11.21 7.28
C LEU A 87 7.41 -12.03 8.58
N LEU A 88 7.65 -11.37 9.72
CA LEU A 88 7.63 -12.02 11.02
C LEU A 88 6.26 -12.66 11.32
N ASP A 89 5.17 -11.98 10.98
CA ASP A 89 3.82 -12.54 11.15
C ASP A 89 3.57 -13.76 10.26
N LEU A 90 4.02 -13.72 9.01
CA LEU A 90 3.88 -14.82 8.07
C LEU A 90 4.64 -16.07 8.54
N GLU A 91 5.90 -15.90 8.97
CA GLU A 91 6.72 -17.00 9.50
C GLU A 91 6.08 -17.63 10.74
N ASN A 92 5.62 -16.81 11.68
CA ASN A 92 4.93 -17.28 12.88
C ASN A 92 3.62 -18.01 12.55
N SER A 93 2.87 -17.52 11.56
CA SER A 93 1.61 -18.13 11.13
C SER A 93 1.85 -19.50 10.50
N GLN A 94 2.89 -19.64 9.67
CA GLN A 94 3.28 -20.91 9.05
C GLN A 94 3.74 -21.94 10.08
N GLN A 95 4.55 -21.54 11.07
CA GLN A 95 5.02 -22.45 12.13
C GLN A 95 3.87 -22.99 13.00
N ASN A 96 2.87 -22.17 13.27
CA ASN A 96 1.73 -22.52 14.13
C ASN A 96 0.54 -23.12 13.37
N GLY A 97 0.66 -23.33 12.05
CA GLY A 97 -0.42 -23.85 11.21
C GLY A 97 -1.64 -22.92 11.11
N ALA A 98 -1.46 -21.63 11.36
CA ALA A 98 -2.54 -20.65 11.27
C ALA A 98 -2.85 -20.34 9.79
N SER A 99 -4.14 -20.34 9.44
CA SER A 99 -4.58 -20.09 8.06
C SER A 99 -4.60 -18.61 7.66
N ASN A 100 -4.51 -17.70 8.63
CA ASN A 100 -4.63 -16.25 8.41
C ASN A 100 -3.35 -15.54 8.86
N SER A 101 -2.69 -14.86 7.92
CA SER A 101 -1.56 -13.97 8.19
C SER A 101 -1.92 -12.52 7.86
N LEU A 102 -1.19 -11.58 8.45
CA LEU A 102 -1.32 -10.15 8.22
C LEU A 102 -1.08 -9.80 6.75
N VAL A 103 -0.08 -10.38 6.11
CA VAL A 103 0.16 -10.21 4.66
C VAL A 103 -1.01 -10.72 3.83
N GLY A 104 -1.70 -11.78 4.26
CA GLY A 104 -2.92 -12.26 3.61
C GLY A 104 -4.08 -11.26 3.73
N ALA A 105 -4.26 -10.65 4.91
CA ALA A 105 -5.26 -9.61 5.11
C ALA A 105 -4.97 -8.36 4.26
N VAL A 106 -3.71 -7.93 4.21
CA VAL A 106 -3.26 -6.81 3.35
C VAL A 106 -3.49 -7.14 1.88
N MET A 107 -3.09 -8.32 1.42
CA MET A 107 -3.29 -8.76 0.03
C MET A 107 -4.77 -8.74 -0.38
N ASN A 108 -5.67 -9.22 0.50
CA ASN A 108 -7.10 -9.19 0.25
C ASN A 108 -7.62 -7.75 0.12
N ALA A 109 -7.22 -6.86 1.03
CA ALA A 109 -7.63 -5.45 1.00
C ALA A 109 -7.15 -4.73 -0.27
N VAL A 110 -5.93 -5.05 -0.73
CA VAL A 110 -5.34 -4.48 -1.95
C VAL A 110 -5.99 -5.01 -3.23
N SER A 111 -6.28 -6.32 -3.28
CA SER A 111 -6.80 -6.99 -4.48
C SER A 111 -8.09 -6.35 -5.00
N ASP A 112 -8.98 -5.95 -4.10
CA ASP A 112 -10.26 -5.32 -4.45
C ASP A 112 -10.12 -3.87 -4.99
N SER A 113 -8.97 -3.24 -4.73
CA SER A 113 -8.70 -1.84 -5.06
C SER A 113 -7.70 -1.66 -6.21
N MET A 114 -7.06 -2.72 -6.68
CA MET A 114 -6.10 -2.66 -7.79
C MET A 114 -6.77 -2.59 -9.16
N SER A 115 -6.01 -2.07 -10.13
CA SER A 115 -6.33 -2.19 -11.54
C SER A 115 -6.31 -3.68 -11.94
N PRO A 116 -7.15 -4.15 -12.86
CA PRO A 116 -7.12 -5.54 -13.31
C PRO A 116 -5.73 -5.96 -13.79
N GLN A 117 -5.23 -7.09 -13.28
CA GLN A 117 -3.93 -7.66 -13.63
C GLN A 117 -4.09 -8.97 -14.39
N ALA A 118 -3.07 -9.33 -15.17
CA ALA A 118 -3.03 -10.59 -15.91
C ALA A 118 -2.81 -11.81 -14.99
N GLU A 119 -2.08 -11.62 -13.88
CA GLU A 119 -1.73 -12.67 -12.94
C GLU A 119 -2.25 -12.33 -11.53
N PRO A 120 -2.60 -13.34 -10.71
CA PRO A 120 -2.99 -13.12 -9.32
C PRO A 120 -1.85 -12.53 -8.48
N LEU A 121 -2.21 -11.65 -7.55
CA LEU A 121 -1.30 -11.14 -6.52
C LEU A 121 -0.76 -12.28 -5.65
N ASN A 122 0.51 -12.15 -5.28
CA ASN A 122 1.15 -13.02 -4.29
C ASN A 122 1.82 -12.20 -3.17
N TYR A 123 2.17 -12.88 -2.07
CA TYR A 123 2.75 -12.23 -0.90
C TYR A 123 4.06 -11.50 -1.20
N ASN A 124 4.92 -12.06 -2.06
CA ASN A 124 6.19 -11.42 -2.39
C ASN A 124 5.99 -10.07 -3.11
N GLN A 125 4.96 -9.96 -3.96
CA GLN A 125 4.62 -8.70 -4.62
C GLN A 125 4.15 -7.65 -3.60
N ILE A 126 3.35 -8.04 -2.61
CA ILE A 126 2.90 -7.13 -1.53
C ILE A 126 4.09 -6.63 -0.71
N LEU A 127 4.94 -7.55 -0.25
CA LEU A 127 6.12 -7.23 0.57
C LEU A 127 7.08 -6.30 -0.20
N THR A 128 7.39 -6.65 -1.46
CA THR A 128 8.24 -5.83 -2.34
C THR A 128 7.65 -4.44 -2.60
N ALA A 129 6.33 -4.35 -2.75
CA ALA A 129 5.66 -3.07 -2.93
C ALA A 129 5.79 -2.18 -1.69
N ILE A 130 5.63 -2.74 -0.49
CA ILE A 130 5.81 -2.01 0.77
C ILE A 130 7.26 -1.51 0.89
N ASP A 131 8.24 -2.39 0.65
CA ASP A 131 9.67 -2.06 0.83
C ASP A 131 10.23 -1.07 -0.20
N ARG A 132 9.51 -0.81 -1.30
CA ARG A 132 9.94 0.17 -2.32
C ARG A 132 10.14 1.57 -1.75
N GLY A 133 9.42 1.93 -0.68
CA GLY A 133 9.51 3.23 -0.01
C GLY A 133 10.76 3.43 0.86
N GLY A 134 11.42 2.33 1.26
CA GLY A 134 12.58 2.33 2.15
C GLY A 134 13.93 2.19 1.44
N GLN A 135 13.97 2.11 0.10
CA GLN A 135 15.23 2.12 -0.62
C GLN A 135 15.91 3.48 -0.44
N GLU A 136 17.10 3.49 0.16
CA GLU A 136 17.86 4.73 0.34
C GLU A 136 17.97 5.46 -0.99
N MET A 137 17.28 6.60 -1.07
CA MET A 137 17.51 7.56 -2.13
C MET A 137 18.93 8.05 -1.91
N ASN A 138 19.88 7.61 -2.74
CA ASN A 138 21.20 8.23 -2.87
C ASN A 138 20.98 9.68 -3.32
N SER A 139 20.66 10.52 -2.35
CA SER A 139 20.40 11.93 -2.52
C SER A 139 21.77 12.57 -2.63
N GLU A 140 22.33 12.64 -3.83
CA GLU A 140 23.39 13.60 -4.15
C GLU A 140 22.84 15.04 -4.16
N GLU A 141 21.94 15.38 -3.22
CA GLU A 141 21.54 16.75 -2.96
C GLU A 141 22.04 17.15 -1.58
N LYS A 142 23.06 18.01 -1.62
CA LYS A 142 23.65 18.74 -0.50
C LYS A 142 22.59 19.08 0.56
N PRO A 143 22.81 18.80 1.86
CA PRO A 143 21.88 19.23 2.88
C PRO A 143 21.73 20.74 2.79
N ALA A 144 20.53 21.20 2.46
CA ALA A 144 20.19 22.61 2.58
C ALA A 144 20.26 22.96 4.06
N THR A 145 21.26 23.76 4.42
CA THR A 145 21.34 24.41 5.72
C THR A 145 20.13 25.32 5.86
N TYR A 146 19.18 24.94 6.69
CA TYR A 146 18.20 25.87 7.24
C TYR A 146 18.61 26.18 8.68
N TRP A 147 18.54 27.47 8.99
CA TRP A 147 18.79 28.06 10.30
C TRP A 147 17.84 27.53 11.36
#